data_AF-A0A3D0R1Y6-F1
#
_entry.id   AF-A0A3D0R1Y6-F1
#
_cell.length_a   1.000
_cell.length_b   1.000
_cell.length_c   1.000
_cell.angle_alpha   90.00
_cell.angle_beta   90.00
_cell.angle_gamma   90.00
#
_symmetry.space_group_name_H-M   'P 1'
#
loop_
_entity.id
_entity.type
_entity.pdbx_description
1 polymer ?
#
loop_
_entity_poly.entity_id
_entity_poly.type
_entity_poly.pdbx_seq_one_letter_code
_entity_poly.pdbx_strand_id
1 'polypeptide(L)'
;MASTVTNDPATRRPGYGQLLRTPRAWTFLLPGFAARQPFAMLTIGIVLLVEHTTGSYGTAGAVAAVTGVSMALFAPQSGKLADRRGQAAVLVPGVLVHAASVALLTALALLHAPLWALFAAAVPAGASVPQVGPMVRARWA
;
A
#
# COMPACT_ATOMS: atom_id res chain seq x y z
N MET A 1 -8.63 -54.13 -26.49
CA MET A 1 -9.51 -52.96 -26.29
C MET A 1 -8.65 -51.87 -25.62
N ALA A 2 -7.87 -51.13 -26.43
CA ALA A 2 -6.91 -50.15 -25.95
C ALA A 2 -7.46 -48.75 -26.23
N SER A 3 -7.70 -48.00 -25.16
CA SER A 3 -8.28 -46.66 -25.19
C SER A 3 -7.19 -45.65 -25.61
N THR A 4 -7.31 -45.13 -26.83
CA THR A 4 -6.45 -44.04 -27.33
C THR A 4 -6.79 -42.76 -26.56
N VAL A 5 -5.91 -42.32 -25.65
CA VAL A 5 -6.00 -41.01 -25.02
C VAL A 5 -5.57 -39.97 -26.04
N THR A 6 -6.53 -39.37 -26.74
CA THR A 6 -6.27 -38.22 -27.63
C THR A 6 -5.95 -37.01 -26.75
N ASN A 7 -4.67 -36.66 -26.64
CA ASN A 7 -4.24 -35.40 -26.04
C ASN A 7 -4.71 -34.24 -26.93
N ASP A 8 -5.81 -33.61 -26.55
CA ASP A 8 -6.37 -32.45 -27.21
C ASP A 8 -5.41 -31.24 -27.05
N PRO A 9 -4.86 -30.65 -28.13
CA PRO A 9 -3.94 -29.51 -28.04
C PRO A 9 -4.58 -28.23 -27.48
N ALA A 10 -5.89 -28.26 -27.17
CA ALA A 10 -6.69 -27.12 -26.72
C ALA A 10 -6.43 -26.65 -25.27
N THR A 11 -5.65 -27.36 -24.45
CA THR A 11 -5.41 -26.97 -23.04
C THR A 11 -3.96 -26.58 -22.74
N ARG A 12 -3.29 -25.84 -23.63
CA ARG A 12 -2.00 -25.21 -23.29
C ARG A 12 -2.28 -23.99 -22.40
N ARG A 13 -2.22 -24.16 -21.08
CA ARG A 13 -2.32 -23.04 -20.13
C ARG A 13 -1.28 -21.98 -20.55
N PRO A 14 -1.68 -20.74 -20.88
CA PRO A 14 -0.73 -19.73 -21.31
C PRO A 14 0.33 -19.55 -20.21
N GLY A 15 1.59 -19.74 -20.57
CA GLY A 15 2.70 -19.61 -19.62
C GLY A 15 2.86 -18.15 -19.18
N TYR A 16 3.35 -17.93 -17.96
CA TYR A 16 3.58 -16.58 -17.39
C TYR A 16 4.36 -15.63 -18.34
N GLY A 17 5.20 -16.16 -19.22
CA GLY A 17 5.93 -15.38 -20.24
C GLY A 17 5.03 -14.74 -21.32
N GLN A 18 3.85 -15.29 -21.60
CA GLN A 18 2.87 -14.66 -22.50
C GLN A 18 2.13 -13.50 -21.80
N LEU A 19 1.85 -13.63 -20.50
CA LEU A 19 1.26 -12.57 -19.68
C LEU A 19 2.20 -11.35 -19.56
N LEU A 20 3.50 -11.58 -19.34
CA LEU A 20 4.52 -10.52 -19.25
C LEU A 20 4.81 -9.83 -20.60
N ARG A 21 4.44 -10.48 -21.72
CA ARG A 21 4.56 -9.91 -23.07
C ARG A 21 3.37 -9.04 -23.47
N THR A 22 2.31 -8.97 -22.65
CA THR A 22 1.18 -8.07 -22.90
C THR A 22 1.68 -6.62 -22.87
N PRO A 23 1.59 -5.86 -23.97
CA PRO A 23 1.97 -4.45 -23.98
C PRO A 23 1.08 -3.71 -22.96
N ARG A 24 1.71 -3.12 -21.94
CA ARG A 24 1.14 -2.49 -20.71
C ARG A 24 1.22 -3.30 -19.41
N ALA A 25 1.66 -4.56 -19.41
CA ALA A 25 1.87 -5.33 -18.17
C ALA A 25 2.89 -4.63 -17.24
N TRP A 26 3.99 -4.13 -17.81
CA TRP A 26 5.06 -3.44 -17.08
C TRP A 26 4.63 -2.12 -16.44
N THR A 27 3.72 -1.39 -17.10
CA THR A 27 3.16 -0.12 -16.58
C THR A 27 2.31 -0.34 -15.32
N PHE A 28 1.90 -1.58 -15.04
CA PHE A 28 1.18 -1.96 -13.82
C PHE A 28 2.07 -2.67 -12.80
N LEU A 29 2.98 -3.52 -13.25
CA LEU A 29 3.88 -4.27 -12.37
C LEU A 29 4.86 -3.36 -11.61
N LEU A 30 5.51 -2.42 -12.30
CA LEU A 30 6.54 -1.57 -11.70
C LEU A 30 5.98 -0.66 -10.60
N PRO A 31 4.88 0.09 -10.81
CA PRO A 31 4.27 0.88 -9.73
C PRO A 31 3.71 0.00 -8.62
N GLY A 32 3.12 -1.16 -8.95
CA GLY A 32 2.60 -2.10 -7.97
C GLY A 32 3.69 -2.72 -7.09
N PHE A 33 4.88 -2.98 -7.65
CA PHE A 33 6.05 -3.44 -6.91
C PHE A 33 6.62 -2.32 -6.03
N ALA A 34 6.84 -1.14 -6.61
CA ALA A 34 7.36 0.02 -5.89
C ALA A 34 6.46 0.42 -4.71
N ALA A 35 5.14 0.36 -4.88
CA ALA A 35 4.19 0.71 -3.83
C ALA A 35 4.10 -0.34 -2.70
N ARG A 36 4.65 -1.54 -2.87
CA ARG A 36 4.69 -2.60 -1.83
C ARG A 36 5.90 -2.50 -0.91
N GLN A 37 7.02 -1.94 -1.38
CA GLN A 37 8.25 -1.85 -0.57
C GLN A 37 8.06 -1.00 0.72
N PRO A 38 7.40 0.16 0.69
CA PRO A 38 7.28 1.00 1.88
C PRO A 38 6.26 0.48 2.89
N PHE A 39 5.33 -0.38 2.47
CA PHE A 39 4.15 -0.70 3.27
C PHE A 39 4.51 -1.40 4.59
N ALA A 40 5.42 -2.38 4.54
CA ALA A 40 5.94 -3.04 5.74
C ALA A 40 6.92 -2.14 6.51
N MET A 41 7.64 -1.28 5.79
CA MET A 41 8.68 -0.42 6.35
C MET A 41 8.12 0.79 7.09
N LEU A 42 6.91 1.24 6.78
CA LEU A 42 6.29 2.42 7.38
C LEU A 42 6.07 2.25 8.88
N THR A 43 5.55 1.11 9.32
CA THR A 43 5.32 0.85 10.74
C THR A 43 6.62 0.85 11.54
N ILE A 44 7.62 0.09 11.07
CA ILE A 44 8.93 0.03 11.74
C ILE A 44 9.64 1.39 11.67
N GLY A 45 9.56 2.09 10.53
CA GLY A 45 10.14 3.40 10.34
C GLY A 45 9.58 4.46 11.28
N ILE A 46 8.25 4.49 11.46
CA ILE A 46 7.60 5.38 12.44
C ILE A 46 8.08 5.05 13.85
N VAL A 47 8.12 3.77 14.22
CA VAL A 47 8.55 3.37 15.57
C VAL A 47 9.98 3.81 15.83
N LEU A 48 10.91 3.50 14.93
CA LEU A 48 12.33 3.87 15.07
C LEU A 48 12.54 5.38 15.06
N LEU A 49 11.87 6.11 14.18
CA LEU A 49 11.98 7.57 14.11
C LEU A 49 11.46 8.24 15.38
N VAL A 50 10.28 7.85 15.86
CA VAL A 50 9.67 8.45 17.05
C VAL A 50 10.45 8.04 18.29
N GLU A 51 10.91 6.80 18.39
CA GLU A 51 11.76 6.38 19.51
C GLU A 51 13.10 7.12 19.50
N HIS A 52 13.76 7.27 18.35
CA HIS A 52 15.01 8.03 18.24
C HIS A 52 14.85 9.52 18.62
N THR A 53 13.68 10.12 18.34
CA THR A 53 13.43 11.55 18.62
C THR A 53 12.82 11.83 20.00
N THR A 54 12.10 10.86 20.59
CA THR A 54 11.41 11.03 21.88
C THR A 54 12.00 10.19 23.01
N GLY A 55 12.84 9.21 22.71
CA GLY A 55 13.42 8.25 23.67
C GLY A 55 12.42 7.24 24.24
N SER A 56 11.19 7.17 23.72
CA SER A 56 10.11 6.35 24.30
C SER A 56 9.48 5.39 23.29
N TYR A 57 9.69 4.08 23.51
CA TYR A 57 8.97 3.03 22.78
C TYR A 57 7.46 3.05 23.02
N GLY A 58 7.00 3.53 24.19
CA GLY A 58 5.57 3.67 24.48
C GLY A 58 4.90 4.70 23.57
N THR A 59 5.55 5.86 23.40
CA THR A 59 5.09 6.91 22.47
C THR A 59 5.17 6.43 21.02
N ALA A 60 6.28 5.82 20.64
CA ALA A 60 6.47 5.26 19.30
C ALA A 60 5.40 4.22 18.95
N GLY A 61 5.12 3.31 19.87
CA GLY A 61 4.05 2.32 19.75
C GLY A 61 2.66 2.95 19.65
N ALA A 62 2.38 4.00 20.42
CA ALA A 62 1.10 4.71 20.34
C ALA A 62 0.91 5.40 18.97
N VAL A 63 1.94 6.07 18.44
CA VAL A 63 1.88 6.72 17.12
C VAL A 63 1.70 5.68 16.00
N ALA A 64 2.41 4.55 16.11
CA ALA A 64 2.23 3.42 15.20
C ALA A 64 0.83 2.83 15.28
N ALA A 65 0.25 2.69 16.49
CA ALA A 65 -1.10 2.22 16.70
C ALA A 65 -2.15 3.15 16.08
N VAL A 66 -2.02 4.47 16.26
CA VAL A 66 -2.89 5.47 15.61
C VAL A 66 -2.82 5.37 14.09
N THR A 67 -1.62 5.22 13.55
CA THR A 67 -1.41 5.02 12.10
C THR A 67 -2.11 3.75 11.62
N GLY A 68 -1.95 2.64 12.34
CA GLY A 68 -2.57 1.36 12.00
C GLY A 68 -4.10 1.35 12.11
N VAL A 69 -4.66 1.95 13.16
CA VAL A 69 -6.11 2.10 13.34
C VAL A 69 -6.69 2.97 12.23
N SER A 70 -6.05 4.08 11.90
CA SER A 70 -6.46 4.94 10.79
C SER A 70 -6.46 4.16 9.48
N MET A 71 -5.39 3.43 9.19
CA MET A 71 -5.33 2.58 8.00
C MET A 71 -6.47 1.56 7.95
N ALA A 72 -6.73 0.85 9.05
CA ALA A 72 -7.82 -0.14 9.12
C ALA A 72 -9.18 0.50 8.88
N LEU A 73 -9.40 1.70 9.41
CA LEU A 73 -10.65 2.44 9.26
C LEU A 73 -10.85 3.01 7.87
N PHE A 74 -9.81 3.38 7.13
CA PHE A 74 -9.92 4.04 5.82
C PHE A 74 -9.65 3.10 4.62
N ALA A 75 -9.08 1.92 4.84
CA ALA A 75 -8.86 0.92 3.80
C ALA A 75 -10.14 0.54 3.00
N PRO A 76 -11.29 0.23 3.63
CA PRO A 76 -12.50 -0.12 2.88
C PRO A 76 -13.09 1.04 2.08
N GLN A 77 -12.95 2.28 2.55
CA GLN A 77 -13.45 3.50 1.93
C GLN A 77 -12.64 3.82 0.69
N SER A 78 -11.31 3.70 0.80
CA SER A 78 -10.39 3.82 -0.35
C SER A 78 -10.69 2.79 -1.44
N GLY A 79 -11.03 1.55 -1.05
CA GLY A 79 -11.51 0.51 -1.98
C GLY A 79 -12.80 0.92 -2.69
N LYS A 80 -13.84 1.26 -1.93
CA LYS A 80 -15.14 1.70 -2.49
C LYS A 80 -15.00 2.92 -3.42
N LEU A 81 -14.09 3.84 -3.08
CA LEU A 81 -13.85 5.03 -3.88
C LEU A 81 -13.15 4.70 -5.19
N ALA A 82 -12.16 3.80 -5.15
CA ALA A 82 -11.48 3.32 -6.34
C ALA A 82 -12.43 2.56 -7.28
N ASP A 83 -13.37 1.79 -6.72
CA ASP A 83 -14.37 1.08 -7.51
C ASP A 83 -15.34 2.05 -8.21
N ARG A 84 -15.64 3.20 -7.60
CA ARG A 84 -16.57 4.21 -8.15
C ARG A 84 -15.93 5.22 -9.10
N ARG A 85 -14.71 5.68 -8.82
CA ARG A 85 -14.03 6.75 -9.57
C ARG A 85 -12.91 6.23 -10.49
N GLY A 86 -12.64 4.93 -10.45
CA GLY A 86 -11.54 4.30 -11.17
C GLY A 86 -10.25 4.28 -10.34
N GLN A 87 -9.51 3.18 -10.47
CA GLN A 87 -8.30 2.92 -9.68
C GLN A 87 -7.23 4.00 -9.84
N ALA A 88 -6.97 4.47 -11.06
CA ALA A 88 -5.92 5.45 -11.32
C ALA A 88 -6.24 6.83 -10.72
N ALA A 89 -7.51 7.26 -10.80
CA ALA A 89 -7.96 8.56 -10.30
C ALA A 89 -7.89 8.67 -8.77
N VAL A 90 -7.90 7.53 -8.06
CA VAL A 90 -7.79 7.49 -6.59
C VAL A 90 -6.36 7.19 -6.13
N LEU A 91 -5.65 6.32 -6.84
CA LEU A 91 -4.26 5.96 -6.50
C LEU A 91 -3.30 7.13 -6.61
N VAL A 92 -3.36 7.90 -7.71
CA VAL A 92 -2.38 8.97 -7.95
C VAL A 92 -2.47 10.06 -6.87
N PRO A 93 -3.65 10.63 -6.56
CA PRO A 93 -3.78 11.57 -5.45
C PRO A 93 -3.48 10.93 -4.09
N GLY A 94 -3.90 9.66 -3.87
CA GLY A 94 -3.68 8.96 -2.61
C GLY A 94 -2.19 8.79 -2.29
N VAL A 95 -1.37 8.44 -3.29
CA VAL A 95 0.09 8.34 -3.15
C VAL A 95 0.71 9.69 -2.79
N LEU A 96 0.27 10.79 -3.43
CA LEU A 96 0.76 12.13 -3.12
C LEU A 96 0.42 12.56 -1.69
N VAL A 97 -0.84 12.34 -1.27
CA VAL A 97 -1.29 12.61 0.10
C VAL A 97 -0.49 11.78 1.11
N HIS A 98 -0.23 10.52 0.79
CA HIS A 98 0.56 9.64 1.63
C HIS A 98 2.01 10.10 1.78
N ALA A 99 2.68 10.40 0.66
CA ALA A 99 4.04 10.91 0.68
C ALA A 99 4.15 12.22 1.48
N ALA A 100 3.20 13.15 1.28
CA ALA A 100 3.15 14.40 2.03
C ALA A 100 2.92 14.17 3.54
N SER A 101 2.02 13.25 3.91
CA SER A 101 1.71 12.96 5.31
C SER A 101 2.89 12.31 6.03
N VAL A 102 3.58 11.37 5.37
CA VAL A 102 4.79 10.74 5.93
C VAL A 102 5.94 11.76 6.05
N ALA A 103 6.11 12.63 5.06
CA ALA A 103 7.09 13.71 5.12
C ALA A 103 6.78 14.69 6.26
N LEU A 104 5.51 15.04 6.46
CA LEU A 104 5.07 15.89 7.57
C LEU A 104 5.35 15.23 8.92
N LEU A 105 4.98 13.96 9.09
CA LEU A 105 5.27 13.21 10.33
C LEU A 105 6.78 13.18 10.60
N THR A 106 7.58 12.93 9.56
CA THR A 106 9.04 12.92 9.65
C THR A 106 9.58 14.28 10.09
N ALA A 107 9.13 15.35 9.45
CA ALA A 107 9.54 16.70 9.81
C ALA A 107 9.15 17.06 11.25
N LEU A 108 7.92 16.75 11.68
CA LEU A 108 7.45 17.00 13.04
C LEU A 108 8.28 16.23 14.08
N ALA A 109 8.61 14.97 13.80
CA ALA A 109 9.46 14.18 14.70
C ALA A 109 10.87 14.78 14.80
N LEU A 110 11.51 15.11 13.68
CA LEU A 110 12.86 15.68 13.65
C LEU A 110 12.93 17.09 14.27
N LEU A 111 11.85 17.86 14.19
CA LEU A 111 11.72 19.18 14.82
C LEU A 111 11.31 19.10 16.30
N HIS A 112 11.22 17.89 16.88
CA HIS A 112 10.82 17.67 18.27
C HIS A 112 9.45 18.32 18.60
N ALA A 113 8.52 18.24 17.65
CA ALA A 113 7.18 18.75 17.82
C ALA A 113 6.45 18.03 18.97
N PRO A 114 5.45 18.68 19.59
CA PRO A 114 4.69 18.07 20.67
C PRO A 114 3.95 16.81 20.20
N LEU A 115 3.76 15.89 21.13
CA LEU A 115 3.24 14.53 20.88
C LEU A 115 1.85 14.52 20.20
N TRP A 116 0.99 15.50 20.49
CA TRP A 116 -0.31 15.63 19.81
C TRP A 116 -0.17 15.90 18.30
N ALA A 117 0.89 16.60 17.87
CA ALA A 117 1.14 16.88 16.46
C ALA A 117 1.57 15.62 15.71
N LEU A 118 2.34 14.74 16.37
CA LEU A 118 2.70 13.43 15.83
C LEU A 118 1.46 12.55 15.63
N PHE A 119 0.53 12.54 16.60
CA PHE A 119 -0.75 11.84 16.44
C PHE A 119 -1.59 12.45 15.31
N ALA A 120 -1.66 13.77 15.22
CA ALA A 120 -2.40 14.44 14.15
C ALA A 120 -1.85 14.12 12.76
N ALA A 121 -0.53 14.00 12.60
CA ALA A 121 0.12 13.61 11.35
C ALA A 121 0.06 12.10 11.06
N ALA A 122 -0.01 11.27 12.09
CA ALA A 122 -0.14 9.82 11.97
C ALA A 122 -1.48 9.38 11.35
N VAL A 123 -2.56 10.13 11.62
CA VAL A 123 -3.89 9.85 11.05
C VAL A 123 -3.90 9.90 9.53
N PRO A 124 -3.55 11.01 8.86
CA PRO A 124 -3.53 11.06 7.40
C PRO A 124 -2.46 10.14 6.82
N ALA A 125 -1.32 9.94 7.49
CA ALA A 125 -0.29 8.98 7.07
C ALA A 125 -0.84 7.56 6.97
N GLY A 126 -1.64 7.12 7.94
CA GLY A 126 -2.32 5.82 7.93
C GLY A 126 -3.53 5.77 7.00
N ALA A 127 -4.33 6.84 6.95
CA ALA A 127 -5.57 6.88 6.17
C ALA A 127 -5.33 6.81 4.66
N SER A 128 -4.23 7.40 4.19
CA SER A 128 -3.91 7.49 2.76
C SER A 128 -3.04 6.33 2.26
N VAL A 129 -2.81 5.28 3.07
CA VAL A 129 -1.95 4.16 2.69
C VAL A 129 -2.50 3.47 1.42
N PRO A 130 -1.73 3.42 0.32
CA PRO A 130 -2.19 2.82 -0.93
C PRO A 130 -2.46 1.32 -0.80
N GLN A 131 -3.71 0.89 -1.01
CA GLN A 131 -4.12 -0.52 -0.91
C GLN A 131 -3.86 -1.30 -2.22
N VAL A 132 -2.59 -1.43 -2.60
CA VAL A 132 -2.16 -2.01 -3.89
C VAL A 132 -2.58 -3.48 -4.03
N GLY A 133 -2.55 -4.26 -2.95
CA GLY A 133 -2.90 -5.69 -2.95
C GLY A 133 -4.36 -5.97 -3.37
N PRO A 134 -5.36 -5.38 -2.69
CA PRO A 134 -6.76 -5.48 -3.09
C PRO A 134 -7.04 -4.98 -4.51
N MET A 135 -6.42 -3.86 -4.92
CA MET A 135 -6.65 -3.26 -6.24
C MET A 135 -6.16 -4.15 -7.38
N VAL A 136 -5.03 -4.83 -7.19
CA VAL A 136 -4.57 -5.84 -8.15
C VAL A 136 -5.62 -6.94 -8.28
N ARG A 137 -6.08 -7.54 -7.17
CA ARG A 137 -7.07 -8.64 -7.21
C ARG A 137 -8.39 -8.26 -7.88
N ALA A 138 -8.91 -7.07 -7.60
CA ALA A 138 -10.15 -6.56 -8.22
C ALA A 138 -10.05 -6.40 -9.75
N ARG A 139 -8.84 -6.32 -10.30
CA ARG A 139 -8.59 -6.14 -11.73
C ARG A 139 -8.48 -7.46 -12.50
N TRP A 140 -8.32 -8.58 -11.79
CA TRP A 140 -8.23 -9.94 -12.33
C TRP A 140 -9.49 -10.79 -12.06
N ALA A 141 -10.43 -10.27 -11.27
CA ALA A 141 -11.76 -10.87 -11.07
C ALA A 141 -12.72 -10.34 -12.14
#